data_AF-A0A2T7ATL5-F1
#
_entry.id   AF-A0A2T7ATL5-F1
#
_cell.length_a   1.000
_cell.length_b   1.000
_cell.length_c   1.000
_cell.angle_alpha   90.00
_cell.angle_beta   90.00
_cell.angle_gamma   90.00
#
_symmetry.space_group_name_H-M   'P 1'
#
loop_
_entity.id
_entity.type
_entity.pdbx_description
1 polymer ?
#
loop_
_entity_poly.entity_id
_entity_poly.type
_entity_poly.pdbx_seq_one_letter_code
_entity_poly.pdbx_strand_id
1 'polypeptide(L)'
;MKRSGILALVGAVFLLQGCDADSIDQVKALSAGEHSIGETFEARTDCVNGAWRTFEDAGGRDVVLYACKLPAPELAGLTDQFRVHSNQLVAQNTTARWRAAHRDDVARVMSEVSIRDVELLYVWRIDGGNAPQLADVEIKAATTFSSFSYSVSQPEAFIALASNHAVSDLLSQSLFPQLDKNAGPLYQQLSAL
;
A
#
# COMPACT_ATOMS: atom_id res chain seq x y z
N MET A 1 59.34 6.20 13.83
CA MET A 1 58.55 6.01 12.58
C MET A 1 57.56 4.88 12.87
N LYS A 2 56.36 5.13 13.43
CA LYS A 2 55.09 5.56 12.81
C LYS A 2 54.72 4.80 11.52
N ARG A 3 53.72 3.91 11.65
CA ARG A 3 52.83 3.20 10.69
C ARG A 3 52.70 1.77 11.23
N SER A 4 51.62 1.40 11.92
CA SER A 4 50.28 1.24 11.36
C SER A 4 49.24 1.33 12.47
N GLY A 5 48.60 2.49 12.62
CA GLY A 5 47.56 2.76 13.62
C GLY A 5 46.27 3.26 13.00
N ILE A 6 45.91 2.79 11.79
CA ILE A 6 44.73 3.27 11.05
C ILE A 6 43.74 2.14 10.68
N LEU A 7 44.12 0.86 10.81
CA LEU A 7 43.24 -0.26 10.44
C LEU A 7 42.32 -0.77 11.55
N ALA A 8 42.40 -0.23 12.78
CA ALA A 8 41.52 -0.59 13.88
C ALA A 8 40.31 0.36 14.06
N LEU A 9 40.24 1.46 13.31
CA LEU A 9 39.21 2.50 13.47
C LEU A 9 38.00 2.36 12.54
N VAL A 10 38.04 1.46 11.55
CA VAL A 10 36.90 1.25 10.63
C VAL A 10 35.99 0.10 11.09
N GLY A 11 36.49 -0.83 11.92
CA GLY A 11 35.69 -1.94 12.46
C GLY A 11 34.96 -1.63 13.79
N ALA A 12 35.31 -0.53 14.46
CA ALA A 12 34.78 -0.20 15.80
C ALA A 12 33.66 0.86 15.79
N VAL A 13 33.34 1.46 14.64
CA VAL A 13 32.24 2.44 14.53
C VAL A 13 30.87 1.77 14.31
N PHE A 14 30.84 0.49 13.95
CA PHE A 14 29.60 -0.28 13.79
C PHE A 14 29.06 -0.92 15.08
N LEU A 15 29.76 -0.79 16.22
CA LEU A 15 29.39 -1.52 17.46
C LEU A 15 29.04 -0.63 18.67
N LEU A 16 29.08 0.69 18.56
CA LEU A 16 28.88 1.59 19.71
C LEU A 16 28.05 2.86 19.44
N GLN A 17 27.27 2.89 18.36
CA GLN A 17 26.26 3.94 18.17
C GLN A 17 24.87 3.31 18.04
N GLY A 18 24.17 3.17 19.17
CA GLY A 18 22.71 3.02 19.18
C GLY A 18 22.10 1.76 19.80
N CYS A 19 22.66 1.15 20.85
CA CYS A 19 21.86 0.32 21.75
C CYS A 19 20.94 1.25 22.56
N ASP A 20 19.78 1.60 21.98
CA ASP A 20 18.60 2.32 22.53
C ASP A 20 17.95 3.22 21.44
N ALA A 21 18.23 3.01 20.15
CA ALA A 21 17.39 3.61 19.11
C ALA A 21 15.99 2.97 19.18
N ASP A 22 14.95 3.79 19.34
CA ASP A 22 13.55 3.34 19.29
C ASP A 22 13.33 2.53 18.00
N SER A 23 12.51 1.49 18.07
CA SER A 23 12.28 0.56 16.96
C SER A 23 11.84 1.29 15.68
N ILE A 24 11.10 2.41 15.82
CA ILE A 24 10.74 3.29 14.70
C ILE A 24 11.98 3.93 14.05
N ASP A 25 12.92 4.45 14.83
CA ASP A 25 14.12 5.10 14.31
C ASP A 25 15.01 4.12 13.54
N GLN A 26 15.10 2.88 14.01
CA GLN A 26 15.81 1.80 13.30
C GLN A 26 15.20 1.55 11.92
N VAL A 27 13.87 1.51 11.82
CA VAL A 27 13.16 1.33 10.53
C VAL A 27 13.33 2.55 9.63
N LYS A 28 13.18 3.76 10.18
CA LYS A 28 13.33 5.00 9.41
C LYS A 28 14.72 5.13 8.79
N ALA A 29 15.76 4.64 9.45
CA ALA A 29 17.14 4.67 8.97
C ALA A 29 17.45 3.67 7.84
N LEU A 30 16.56 2.70 7.55
CA LEU A 30 16.75 1.77 6.44
C LEU A 30 16.79 2.50 5.09
N SER A 31 17.62 2.01 4.17
CA SER A 31 17.70 2.54 2.81
C SER A 31 16.50 2.10 1.96
N ALA A 32 15.95 3.05 1.20
CA ALA A 32 14.88 2.90 0.22
C ALA A 32 15.32 3.55 -1.10
N GLY A 33 16.21 2.88 -1.83
CA GLY A 33 16.84 3.48 -3.01
C GLY A 33 17.83 4.57 -2.61
N GLU A 34 17.66 5.79 -3.15
CA GLU A 34 18.53 6.94 -2.86
C GLU A 34 18.22 7.64 -1.54
N HIS A 35 17.04 7.38 -0.96
CA HIS A 35 16.56 8.00 0.28
C HIS A 35 16.45 6.98 1.41
N SER A 36 16.29 7.46 2.64
CA SER A 36 15.87 6.59 3.74
C SER A 36 14.37 6.30 3.69
N ILE A 37 13.94 5.23 4.37
CA ILE A 37 12.52 4.90 4.59
C ILE A 37 11.83 6.08 5.28
N GLY A 38 12.44 6.65 6.33
CA GLY A 38 11.89 7.81 7.04
C GLY A 38 11.62 8.99 6.11
N GLU A 39 12.65 9.39 5.34
CA GLU A 39 12.53 10.48 4.36
C GLU A 39 11.43 10.19 3.32
N THR A 40 11.40 8.98 2.79
CA THR A 40 10.42 8.58 1.77
C THR A 40 8.99 8.72 2.30
N PHE A 41 8.72 8.18 3.50
CA PHE A 41 7.37 8.17 4.06
C PHE A 41 6.92 9.52 4.60
N GLU A 42 7.84 10.30 5.18
CA GLU A 42 7.52 11.65 5.70
C GLU A 42 7.30 12.67 4.59
N ALA A 43 7.90 12.48 3.41
CA ALA A 43 7.68 13.33 2.24
C ALA A 43 6.38 13.03 1.48
N ARG A 44 5.61 12.00 1.87
CA ARG A 44 4.39 11.58 1.17
C ARG A 44 3.28 12.61 1.30
N THR A 45 2.93 13.23 0.19
CA THR A 45 1.78 14.15 0.09
C THR A 45 0.44 13.44 -0.09
N ASP A 46 0.49 12.19 -0.54
CA ASP A 46 -0.65 11.31 -0.78
C ASP A 46 -1.07 10.54 0.49
N CYS A 47 -0.71 11.05 1.67
CA CYS A 47 -0.93 10.41 2.95
C CYS A 47 -1.63 11.34 3.93
N VAL A 48 -2.87 11.01 4.28
CA VAL A 48 -3.60 11.62 5.38
C VAL A 48 -3.27 10.85 6.66
N ASN A 49 -2.72 11.57 7.65
CA ASN A 49 -2.42 11.05 8.99
C ASN A 49 -1.44 9.86 8.99
N GLY A 50 -0.33 10.01 8.26
CA GLY A 50 0.80 9.07 8.35
C GLY A 50 1.26 8.89 9.79
N ALA A 51 1.16 7.67 10.31
CA ALA A 51 1.45 7.39 11.72
C ALA A 51 2.33 6.16 11.86
N TRP A 52 3.43 6.35 12.57
CA TRP A 52 4.31 5.28 13.03
C TRP A 52 3.82 4.77 14.39
N ARG A 53 3.82 3.45 14.58
CA ARG A 53 3.58 2.83 15.87
C ARG A 53 4.43 1.58 16.04
N THR A 54 4.81 1.29 17.26
CA THR A 54 5.46 0.03 17.65
C THR A 54 4.53 -0.78 18.53
N PHE A 55 4.50 -2.09 18.35
CA PHE A 55 3.83 -3.03 19.24
C PHE A 55 4.56 -4.37 19.21
N GLU A 56 4.36 -5.18 20.25
CA GLU A 56 4.93 -6.53 20.33
C GLU A 56 3.97 -7.54 19.68
N ASP A 57 4.49 -8.46 18.87
CA ASP A 57 3.69 -9.58 18.35
C ASP A 57 3.57 -10.73 19.37
N ALA A 58 2.75 -11.74 19.05
CA ALA A 58 2.54 -12.89 19.92
C ALA A 58 3.81 -13.72 20.22
N GLY A 59 4.89 -13.52 19.45
CA GLY A 59 6.18 -14.16 19.64
C GLY A 59 7.17 -13.33 20.47
N GLY A 60 6.75 -12.19 21.02
CA GLY A 60 7.63 -11.31 21.80
C GLY A 60 8.54 -10.43 20.95
N ARG A 61 8.22 -10.24 19.66
CA ARG A 61 9.04 -9.46 18.73
C ARG A 61 8.46 -8.07 18.52
N ASP A 62 9.33 -7.09 18.43
CA ASP A 62 8.94 -5.73 18.06
C ASP A 62 8.48 -5.68 16.61
N VAL A 63 7.31 -5.08 16.42
CA VAL A 63 6.70 -4.80 15.13
C VAL A 63 6.50 -3.31 15.00
N VAL A 64 7.08 -2.75 13.95
CA VAL A 64 6.87 -1.35 13.58
C VAL A 64 5.87 -1.32 12.44
N LEU A 65 4.85 -0.48 12.58
CA LEU A 65 3.87 -0.23 11.54
C LEU A 65 3.89 1.23 11.14
N TYR A 66 3.94 1.49 9.84
CA TYR A 66 3.49 2.75 9.26
C TYR A 66 2.10 2.57 8.66
N ALA A 67 1.13 3.36 9.14
CA ALA A 67 -0.22 3.40 8.61
C ALA A 67 -0.46 4.71 7.86
N CYS A 68 -1.09 4.61 6.69
CA CYS A 68 -1.33 5.74 5.82
C CYS A 68 -2.69 5.63 5.13
N LYS A 69 -3.52 6.67 5.21
CA LYS A 69 -4.78 6.74 4.47
C LYS A 69 -4.68 7.67 3.28
N LEU A 70 -5.32 7.32 2.17
CA LEU A 70 -5.31 8.20 1.01
C LEU A 70 -6.24 9.41 1.20
N PRO A 71 -5.88 10.59 0.67
CA PRO A 71 -6.74 11.76 0.72
C PRO A 71 -7.93 11.64 -0.25
N ALA A 72 -8.96 12.46 -0.01
CA ALA A 72 -10.21 12.41 -0.77
C ALA A 72 -10.04 12.62 -2.29
N PRO A 73 -9.17 13.52 -2.79
CA PRO A 73 -8.90 13.65 -4.23
C PRO A 73 -8.39 12.36 -4.89
N GLU A 74 -7.50 11.63 -4.22
CA GLU A 74 -6.92 10.38 -4.68
C GLU A 74 -7.99 9.27 -4.71
N LEU A 75 -8.83 9.21 -3.67
CA LEU A 75 -9.97 8.30 -3.62
C LEU A 75 -10.99 8.58 -4.74
N ALA A 76 -11.23 9.87 -5.06
CA ALA A 76 -12.08 10.27 -6.17
C ALA A 76 -11.49 9.86 -7.51
N GLY A 77 -10.19 10.10 -7.73
CA GLY A 77 -9.49 9.66 -8.94
C GLY A 77 -9.52 8.15 -9.14
N LEU A 78 -9.26 7.37 -8.08
CA LEU A 78 -9.38 5.91 -8.11
C LEU A 78 -10.81 5.45 -8.39
N THR A 79 -11.81 6.14 -7.82
CA THR A 79 -13.22 5.85 -8.06
C THR A 79 -13.59 6.04 -9.52
N ASP A 80 -13.15 7.14 -10.14
CA ASP A 80 -13.44 7.40 -11.55
C ASP A 80 -12.76 6.37 -12.47
N GLN A 81 -11.51 6.01 -12.19
CA GLN A 81 -10.83 4.91 -12.89
C GLN A 81 -11.56 3.58 -12.73
N PHE A 82 -12.02 3.27 -11.51
CA PHE A 82 -12.75 2.03 -11.25
C PHE A 82 -14.08 1.98 -12.02
N ARG A 83 -14.85 3.08 -12.05
CA ARG A 83 -16.08 3.17 -12.85
C ARG A 83 -15.84 2.95 -14.34
N VAL A 84 -14.75 3.50 -14.89
CA VAL A 84 -14.37 3.26 -16.30
C VAL A 84 -14.08 1.78 -16.52
N HIS A 85 -13.26 1.18 -15.65
CA HIS A 85 -12.91 -0.24 -15.71
C HIS A 85 -14.16 -1.16 -15.60
N SER A 86 -15.03 -0.92 -14.61
CA SER A 86 -16.27 -1.69 -14.45
C SER A 86 -17.20 -1.58 -15.66
N ASN A 87 -17.31 -0.39 -16.27
CA ASN A 87 -18.08 -0.23 -17.51
C ASN A 87 -17.49 -1.02 -18.69
N GLN A 88 -16.16 -1.12 -18.77
CA GLN A 88 -15.50 -1.97 -19.77
C GLN A 88 -15.82 -3.45 -19.54
N LEU A 89 -15.80 -3.92 -18.30
CA LEU A 89 -16.19 -5.30 -17.96
C LEU A 89 -17.63 -5.60 -18.34
N VAL A 90 -18.58 -4.71 -18.03
CA VAL A 90 -19.98 -4.86 -18.47
C VAL A 90 -20.04 -4.92 -20.00
N ALA A 91 -19.31 -4.06 -20.72
CA ALA A 91 -19.29 -4.05 -22.18
C ALA A 91 -18.70 -5.33 -22.81
N GLN A 92 -17.71 -5.94 -22.16
CA GLN A 92 -17.09 -7.19 -22.61
C GLN A 92 -18.00 -8.41 -22.37
N ASN A 93 -18.80 -8.38 -21.30
CA ASN A 93 -19.62 -9.52 -20.89
C ASN A 93 -21.09 -9.46 -21.38
N THR A 94 -21.48 -8.38 -22.08
CA THR A 94 -22.86 -8.17 -22.53
C THR A 94 -22.99 -7.76 -24.00
N THR A 95 -24.16 -7.98 -24.59
CA THR A 95 -24.42 -7.61 -26.00
C THR A 95 -24.75 -6.12 -26.16
N ALA A 96 -24.57 -5.57 -27.37
CA ALA A 96 -24.93 -4.18 -27.66
C ALA A 96 -26.43 -3.90 -27.47
N ARG A 97 -27.30 -4.84 -27.87
CA ARG A 97 -28.76 -4.73 -27.69
C ARG A 97 -29.13 -4.67 -26.21
N TRP A 98 -28.51 -5.52 -25.41
CA TRP A 98 -28.69 -5.57 -23.96
C TRP A 98 -28.30 -4.23 -23.31
N ARG A 99 -27.10 -3.71 -23.64
CA ARG A 99 -26.63 -2.43 -23.09
C ARG A 99 -27.53 -1.25 -23.45
N ALA A 100 -28.18 -1.29 -24.60
CA ALA A 100 -29.16 -0.27 -24.99
C ALA A 100 -30.44 -0.35 -24.13
N ALA A 101 -30.89 -1.57 -23.79
CA ALA A 101 -32.08 -1.78 -22.97
C ALA A 101 -31.87 -1.45 -21.49
N HIS A 102 -30.68 -1.71 -20.95
CA HIS A 102 -30.36 -1.54 -19.52
C HIS A 102 -29.43 -0.35 -19.23
N ARG A 103 -29.37 0.63 -20.14
CA ARG A 103 -28.48 1.80 -20.02
C ARG A 103 -28.65 2.51 -18.66
N ASP A 104 -29.90 2.77 -18.28
CA ASP A 104 -30.19 3.59 -17.10
C ASP A 104 -29.91 2.82 -15.80
N ASP A 105 -30.12 1.50 -15.78
CA ASP A 105 -29.75 0.65 -14.64
C ASP A 105 -28.25 0.62 -14.41
N VAL A 106 -27.47 0.43 -15.48
CA VAL A 106 -26.00 0.47 -15.41
C VAL A 106 -25.53 1.86 -14.97
N ALA A 107 -26.08 2.93 -15.54
CA ALA A 107 -25.72 4.30 -15.16
C ALA A 107 -26.01 4.58 -13.68
N ARG A 108 -27.17 4.14 -13.17
CA ARG A 108 -27.54 4.27 -11.76
C ARG A 108 -26.55 3.55 -10.86
N VAL A 109 -26.27 2.27 -11.11
CA VAL A 109 -25.32 1.50 -10.28
C VAL A 109 -23.94 2.13 -10.31
N MET A 110 -23.43 2.53 -11.48
CA MET A 110 -22.11 3.16 -11.61
C MET A 110 -22.03 4.51 -10.89
N SER A 111 -23.14 5.25 -10.78
CA SER A 111 -23.18 6.50 -10.01
C SER A 111 -23.05 6.28 -8.50
N GLU A 112 -23.47 5.11 -8.00
CA GLU A 112 -23.41 4.74 -6.58
C GLU A 112 -22.08 4.08 -6.20
N VAL A 113 -21.39 3.45 -7.17
CA VAL A 113 -20.04 2.88 -6.98
C VAL A 113 -19.08 3.99 -6.54
N SER A 114 -18.41 3.78 -5.41
CA SER A 114 -17.33 4.63 -4.91
C SER A 114 -16.32 3.81 -4.12
N ILE A 115 -15.05 4.16 -4.24
CA ILE A 115 -14.01 3.79 -3.27
C ILE A 115 -14.09 4.85 -2.15
N ARG A 116 -14.25 4.40 -0.91
CA ARG A 116 -14.54 5.25 0.26
C ARG A 116 -13.35 5.41 1.18
N ASP A 117 -12.52 4.38 1.28
CA ASP A 117 -11.33 4.38 2.11
C ASP A 117 -10.29 3.45 1.48
N VAL A 118 -9.04 3.87 1.56
CA VAL A 118 -7.87 3.05 1.22
C VAL A 118 -6.80 3.33 2.28
N GLU A 119 -6.41 2.28 2.99
CA GLU A 119 -5.39 2.31 4.02
C GLU A 119 -4.23 1.38 3.62
N LEU A 120 -3.03 1.95 3.65
CA LEU A 120 -1.76 1.29 3.39
C LEU A 120 -1.07 1.02 4.73
N LEU A 121 -0.71 -0.24 4.96
CA LEU A 121 -0.07 -0.70 6.19
C LEU A 121 1.27 -1.34 5.85
N TYR A 122 2.36 -0.73 6.26
CA TYR A 122 3.72 -1.23 6.05
C TYR A 122 4.24 -1.80 7.36
N VAL A 123 4.51 -3.09 7.39
CA VAL A 123 4.79 -3.84 8.61
C VAL A 123 6.24 -4.31 8.60
N TRP A 124 7.05 -3.83 9.53
CA TRP A 124 8.41 -4.31 9.76
C TRP A 124 8.48 -5.14 11.03
N ARG A 125 9.29 -6.20 11.01
CA ARG A 125 9.61 -7.02 12.18
C ARG A 125 11.07 -6.84 12.55
N ILE A 126 11.33 -6.75 13.85
CA ILE A 126 12.66 -6.66 14.41
C ILE A 126 12.90 -7.93 15.22
N ASP A 127 13.76 -8.80 14.70
CA ASP A 127 14.24 -9.96 15.42
C ASP A 127 15.52 -9.57 16.18
N GLY A 128 15.55 -9.80 17.50
CA GLY A 128 16.60 -9.30 18.39
C GLY A 128 18.03 -9.48 17.85
N GLY A 129 18.74 -8.35 17.65
CA GLY A 129 20.12 -8.30 17.14
C GLY A 129 20.26 -8.28 15.61
N ASN A 130 19.15 -8.41 14.86
CA ASN A 130 19.13 -8.31 13.40
C ASN A 130 18.60 -6.95 12.95
N ALA A 131 18.93 -6.57 11.70
CA ALA A 131 18.31 -5.39 11.08
C ALA A 131 16.80 -5.59 10.89
N PRO A 132 15.97 -4.53 11.02
CA PRO A 132 14.55 -4.62 10.75
C PRO A 132 14.27 -5.13 9.34
N GLN A 133 13.29 -6.02 9.19
CA GLN A 133 12.88 -6.59 7.91
C GLN A 133 11.44 -6.22 7.60
N LEU A 134 11.18 -5.84 6.35
CA LEU A 134 9.82 -5.66 5.87
C LEU A 134 9.14 -7.04 5.85
N ALA A 135 8.11 -7.18 6.67
CA ALA A 135 7.40 -8.43 6.83
C ALA A 135 6.15 -8.51 5.95
N ASP A 136 5.47 -7.38 5.75
CA ASP A 136 4.30 -7.30 4.88
C ASP A 136 4.00 -5.86 4.44
N VAL A 137 3.26 -5.73 3.34
CA VAL A 137 2.52 -4.53 2.96
C VAL A 137 1.07 -4.93 2.74
N GLU A 138 0.19 -4.51 3.64
CA GLU A 138 -1.25 -4.79 3.58
C GLU A 138 -2.01 -3.58 3.03
N ILE A 139 -2.91 -3.82 2.09
CA ILE A 139 -3.82 -2.83 1.53
C ILE A 139 -5.24 -3.16 1.99
N LYS A 140 -5.84 -2.24 2.74
CA LYS A 140 -7.24 -2.30 3.15
C LYS A 140 -8.03 -1.32 2.32
N ALA A 141 -9.15 -1.76 1.77
CA ALA A 141 -10.02 -0.91 0.98
C ALA A 141 -11.49 -1.14 1.32
N ALA A 142 -12.24 -0.05 1.32
CA ALA A 142 -13.69 -0.05 1.46
C ALA A 142 -14.32 0.65 0.27
N THR A 143 -15.37 0.04 -0.28
CA THR A 143 -16.19 0.59 -1.36
C THR A 143 -17.64 0.72 -0.91
N THR A 144 -18.51 1.22 -1.79
CA THR A 144 -19.97 1.23 -1.54
C THR A 144 -20.54 -0.18 -1.32
N PHE A 145 -20.00 -1.23 -1.96
CA PHE A 145 -20.63 -2.56 -2.00
C PHE A 145 -19.84 -3.65 -1.26
N SER A 146 -18.59 -3.38 -0.90
CA SER A 146 -17.72 -4.38 -0.27
C SER A 146 -16.54 -3.72 0.46
N SER A 147 -15.92 -4.47 1.36
CA SER A 147 -14.63 -4.16 1.94
C SER A 147 -13.73 -5.38 1.85
N PHE A 148 -12.44 -5.18 1.65
CA PHE A 148 -11.48 -6.27 1.57
C PHE A 148 -10.10 -5.80 2.04
N SER A 149 -9.26 -6.79 2.35
CA SER A 149 -7.85 -6.58 2.63
C SER A 149 -7.02 -7.61 1.88
N TYR A 150 -5.81 -7.24 1.48
CA TYR A 150 -4.86 -8.17 0.89
C TYR A 150 -3.42 -7.73 1.16
N SER A 151 -2.54 -8.73 1.30
CA SER A 151 -1.09 -8.54 1.33
C SER A 151 -0.54 -8.42 -0.09
N VAL A 152 0.41 -7.52 -0.29
CA VAL A 152 1.13 -7.36 -1.56
C VAL A 152 2.13 -8.50 -1.72
N SER A 153 2.16 -9.12 -2.90
CA SER A 153 2.98 -10.31 -3.15
C SER A 153 4.49 -10.06 -3.19
N GLN A 154 4.91 -8.83 -3.47
CA GLN A 154 6.31 -8.39 -3.50
C GLN A 154 6.44 -7.05 -2.77
N PRO A 155 6.39 -7.07 -1.42
CA PRO A 155 6.27 -5.85 -0.63
C PRO A 155 7.49 -4.92 -0.79
N GLU A 156 8.70 -5.44 -0.97
CA GLU A 156 9.91 -4.64 -1.17
C GLU A 156 9.90 -3.93 -2.53
N ALA A 157 9.48 -4.63 -3.59
CA ALA A 157 9.34 -4.04 -4.92
C ALA A 157 8.24 -2.96 -4.92
N PHE A 158 7.16 -3.18 -4.17
CA PHE A 158 6.09 -2.20 -4.02
C PHE A 158 6.57 -0.93 -3.33
N ILE A 159 7.36 -1.04 -2.26
CA ILE A 159 7.99 0.14 -1.62
C ILE A 159 8.93 0.84 -2.60
N ALA A 160 9.83 0.09 -3.26
CA ALA A 160 10.79 0.69 -4.20
C ALA A 160 10.09 1.41 -5.37
N LEU A 161 8.98 0.89 -5.86
CA LEU A 161 8.18 1.56 -6.88
C LEU A 161 7.47 2.80 -6.33
N ALA A 162 6.91 2.72 -5.11
CA ALA A 162 6.26 3.83 -4.43
C ALA A 162 7.22 4.99 -4.13
N SER A 163 8.51 4.70 -3.90
CA SER A 163 9.54 5.74 -3.75
C SER A 163 9.83 6.49 -5.06
N ASN A 164 9.53 5.90 -6.22
CA ASN A 164 9.88 6.44 -7.53
C ASN A 164 8.68 6.97 -8.33
N HIS A 165 7.45 6.66 -7.92
CA HIS A 165 6.22 6.99 -8.65
C HIS A 165 5.13 7.47 -7.69
N ALA A 166 4.12 8.17 -8.21
CA ALA A 166 2.91 8.47 -7.46
C ALA A 166 2.21 7.15 -7.08
N VAL A 167 1.97 6.94 -5.79
CA VAL A 167 1.40 5.68 -5.28
C VAL A 167 0.00 5.43 -5.83
N SER A 168 -0.75 6.48 -6.18
CA SER A 168 -2.06 6.38 -6.84
C SER A 168 -2.02 5.49 -8.08
N ASP A 169 -0.94 5.53 -8.87
CA ASP A 169 -0.83 4.79 -10.13
C ASP A 169 -0.53 3.31 -9.89
N LEU A 170 0.24 3.01 -8.84
CA LEU A 170 0.56 1.64 -8.41
C LEU A 170 -0.64 0.96 -7.76
N LEU A 171 -1.46 1.75 -7.06
CA LEU A 171 -2.66 1.28 -6.39
C LEU A 171 -3.68 0.77 -7.39
N SER A 172 -3.89 1.43 -8.53
CA SER A 172 -4.83 0.96 -9.55
C SER A 172 -4.53 -0.47 -9.98
N GLN A 173 -3.26 -0.78 -10.23
CA GLN A 173 -2.81 -2.11 -10.69
C GLN A 173 -3.00 -3.20 -9.63
N SER A 174 -2.83 -2.84 -8.35
CA SER A 174 -2.92 -3.80 -7.25
C SER A 174 -4.36 -3.98 -6.76
N LEU A 175 -5.13 -2.88 -6.71
CA LEU A 175 -6.47 -2.80 -6.14
C LEU A 175 -7.53 -3.37 -7.07
N PHE A 176 -7.45 -3.10 -8.38
CA PHE A 176 -8.52 -3.46 -9.32
C PHE A 176 -8.71 -4.97 -9.47
N PRO A 177 -7.65 -5.80 -9.53
CA PRO A 177 -7.81 -7.25 -9.51
C PRO A 177 -8.56 -7.77 -8.28
N GLN A 178 -8.32 -7.16 -7.11
CA GLN A 178 -8.99 -7.53 -5.86
C GLN A 178 -10.44 -7.03 -5.83
N LEU A 179 -10.68 -5.83 -6.36
CA LEU A 179 -12.04 -5.31 -6.55
C LEU A 179 -12.84 -6.21 -7.47
N ASP A 180 -12.28 -6.63 -8.60
CA ASP A 180 -12.97 -7.47 -9.57
C ASP A 180 -13.34 -8.84 -8.98
N LYS A 181 -12.43 -9.43 -8.20
CA LYS A 181 -12.72 -10.69 -7.48
C LYS A 181 -13.91 -10.53 -6.53
N ASN A 182 -14.00 -9.41 -5.81
CA ASN A 182 -15.05 -9.18 -4.81
C ASN A 182 -16.35 -8.60 -5.42
N ALA A 183 -16.26 -7.90 -6.55
CA ALA A 183 -17.37 -7.33 -7.30
C ALA A 183 -17.90 -8.28 -8.39
N GLY A 184 -17.27 -9.45 -8.58
CA GLY A 184 -17.68 -10.46 -9.56
C GLY A 184 -19.18 -10.79 -9.54
N PRO A 185 -19.81 -11.05 -8.37
CA PRO A 185 -21.25 -11.28 -8.29
C PRO A 185 -22.08 -10.09 -8.78
N LEU A 186 -21.66 -8.86 -8.48
CA LEU A 186 -22.32 -7.65 -8.96
C LEU A 186 -22.24 -7.56 -10.48
N TYR A 187 -21.07 -7.82 -11.08
CA TYR A 187 -20.92 -7.80 -12.53
C TYR A 187 -21.73 -8.90 -13.22
N GLN A 188 -21.85 -10.08 -12.61
CA GLN A 188 -22.71 -11.17 -13.11
C GLN A 188 -24.18 -10.80 -13.05
N GLN A 189 -24.64 -10.22 -11.92
CA GLN A 189 -26.01 -9.73 -11.78
C GLN A 189 -26.30 -8.64 -12.81
N LEU A 190 -25.42 -7.64 -12.93
CA LEU A 190 -25.53 -6.60 -13.93
C LEU A 190 -25.61 -7.18 -15.33
N SER A 191 -24.80 -8.19 -15.67
CA SER A 191 -24.81 -8.80 -17.02
C SER A 191 -26.06 -9.63 -17.32
N ALA A 192 -26.86 -9.95 -16.30
CA ALA A 192 -28.06 -10.79 -16.40
C ALA A 192 -29.38 -10.00 -16.27
N LEU A 193 -29.35 -8.70 -15.97
CA LEU A 193 -30.54 -7.83 -15.95
C LEU A 193 -31.27 -7.81 -17.29
#